data_AF-A0A0C2ZSR2-F1
#
_entry.id   AF-A0A0C2ZSR2-F1
#
_cell.length_a   1.000
_cell.length_b   1.000
_cell.length_c   1.000
_cell.angle_alpha   90.00
_cell.angle_beta   90.00
_cell.angle_gamma   90.00
#
_symmetry.space_group_name_H-M   'P 1'
#
loop_
_entity.id
_entity.type
_entity.pdbx_description
1 polymer ?
#
loop_
_entity_poly.entity_id
_entity_poly.type
_entity_poly.pdbx_seq_one_letter_code
_entity_poly.pdbx_strand_id
1 'polypeptide(L)'
;DRLSDNPKDHHHIGQTQCFPEDLMLFIRKHLDDPLTVNFILWLKAHLLPRVQVLHDVQAFEDLSEASAADTDSMEHLSTLNQVVFKGGCIYQHQLFHINYTTYDIRRAQDTINPCTDHHDIMLLVPSDSAHPFLYAHVIGIFHVNIIYTGSGSKDYLPRCLEFLWVCWFGVVNVPAGWEHAALDSLRFIPMSQDDAYGFVDPVNVLRGCHLIPAFASGRMHPDGVSVLQDARDGADWKYYYVNRFIDRDMPLCYHWGHSVGHVYSHVSQTEADS
;
A
#
# COMPACT_ATOMS: atom_id res chain seq x y z
N ASP A 1 23.54 -14.29 0.79
CA ASP A 1 23.79 -13.18 1.70
C ASP A 1 22.74 -13.14 2.79
N ARG A 2 23.16 -13.04 4.05
CA ARG A 2 22.22 -12.89 5.18
C ARG A 2 21.58 -11.51 5.05
N LEU A 3 20.27 -11.48 4.84
CA LEU A 3 19.45 -10.26 4.96
C LEU A 3 19.80 -9.58 6.28
N SER A 4 20.40 -8.41 6.18
CA SER A 4 20.76 -7.57 7.31
C SER A 4 19.49 -6.87 7.78
N ASP A 5 18.63 -7.58 8.50
CA ASP A 5 17.50 -6.99 9.21
C ASP A 5 18.02 -6.20 10.41
N ASN A 6 18.38 -4.94 10.16
CA ASN A 6 18.65 -4.00 11.22
C ASN A 6 17.31 -3.70 11.92
N PRO A 7 17.14 -4.05 13.20
CA PRO A 7 15.87 -3.86 13.89
C PRO A 7 15.48 -2.39 14.07
N LYS A 8 16.36 -1.43 13.74
CA LYS A 8 16.06 0.00 13.74
C LYS A 8 15.37 0.49 12.46
N ASP A 9 15.51 -0.24 11.36
CA ASP A 9 14.89 0.13 10.10
C ASP A 9 13.39 -0.18 10.18
N HIS A 10 12.54 0.65 9.56
CA HIS A 10 11.09 0.40 9.53
C HIS A 10 10.77 -0.89 8.79
N HIS A 11 11.44 -1.11 7.66
CA HIS A 11 11.19 -2.24 6.80
C HIS A 11 12.45 -2.59 6.00
N HIS A 12 12.40 -3.76 5.35
CA HIS A 12 13.41 -4.22 4.45
C HIS A 12 12.79 -4.88 3.21
N ILE A 13 13.20 -4.42 2.04
CA ILE A 13 12.97 -5.06 0.74
C ILE A 13 14.35 -5.23 0.08
N GLY A 14 14.51 -6.32 -0.67
CA GLY A 14 15.75 -6.55 -1.41
C GLY A 14 16.07 -5.39 -2.35
N GLN A 15 17.36 -5.19 -2.65
CA GLN A 15 17.80 -4.18 -3.64
C GLN A 15 18.43 -4.81 -4.88
N THR A 16 18.33 -6.14 -5.00
CA THR A 16 18.87 -6.87 -6.15
C THR A 16 18.06 -6.56 -7.39
N GLN A 17 18.76 -6.38 -8.52
CA GLN A 17 18.16 -6.11 -9.82
C GLN A 17 18.03 -7.39 -10.68
N CYS A 18 18.03 -8.56 -10.05
CA CYS A 18 18.07 -9.86 -10.72
C CYS A 18 16.74 -10.27 -11.39
N PHE A 19 15.63 -9.64 -10.99
CA PHE A 19 14.30 -9.91 -11.54
C PHE A 19 13.72 -8.62 -12.12
N PRO A 20 14.26 -8.13 -13.25
CA PRO A 20 13.72 -6.97 -13.93
C PRO A 20 12.43 -7.33 -14.67
N GLU A 21 11.42 -6.48 -14.50
CA GLU A 21 10.20 -6.46 -15.30
C GLU A 21 10.23 -5.20 -16.16
N ASP A 22 10.31 -5.38 -17.48
CA ASP A 22 10.19 -4.27 -18.43
C ASP A 22 8.75 -3.78 -18.43
N LEU A 23 8.54 -2.49 -18.14
CA LEU A 23 7.21 -1.93 -17.95
C LEU A 23 6.33 -2.01 -19.20
N MET A 24 6.92 -1.90 -20.40
CA MET A 24 6.17 -1.97 -21.64
C MET A 24 5.78 -3.40 -21.95
N LEU A 25 6.66 -4.37 -21.69
CA LEU A 25 6.34 -5.79 -21.82
C LEU A 25 5.34 -6.24 -20.75
N PHE A 26 5.46 -5.74 -19.53
CA PHE A 26 4.51 -5.96 -18.43
C PHE A 26 3.12 -5.51 -18.86
N ILE A 27 2.94 -4.23 -19.24
CA ILE A 27 1.63 -3.75 -19.72
C ILE A 27 1.15 -4.57 -20.92
N ARG A 28 2.04 -4.89 -21.86
CA ARG A 28 1.66 -5.67 -23.05
C ARG A 28 1.14 -7.07 -22.70
N LYS A 29 1.77 -7.73 -21.72
CA LYS A 29 1.37 -9.05 -21.24
C LYS A 29 0.00 -9.01 -20.57
N HIS A 30 -0.36 -7.87 -19.99
CA HIS A 30 -1.59 -7.65 -19.25
C HIS A 30 -2.54 -6.68 -20.00
N LEU A 31 -2.47 -6.58 -21.33
CA LEU A 31 -3.26 -5.60 -22.11
C LEU A 31 -4.78 -5.79 -21.97
N ASP A 32 -5.22 -7.04 -21.81
CA ASP A 32 -6.62 -7.39 -21.62
C ASP A 32 -7.05 -7.32 -20.14
N ASP A 33 -6.11 -6.97 -19.27
CA ASP A 33 -6.31 -6.85 -17.84
C ASP A 33 -6.65 -5.38 -17.47
N PRO A 34 -7.87 -5.10 -16.97
CA PRO A 34 -8.25 -3.79 -16.46
C PRO A 34 -7.24 -3.19 -15.46
N LEU A 35 -6.49 -4.04 -14.75
CA LEU A 35 -5.57 -3.62 -13.68
C LEU A 35 -4.31 -2.93 -14.18
N THR A 36 -3.97 -3.10 -15.45
CA THR A 36 -2.75 -2.47 -16.01
C THR A 36 -3.05 -1.24 -16.84
N VAL A 37 -4.34 -0.93 -17.05
CA VAL A 37 -4.78 0.33 -17.63
C VAL A 37 -4.32 1.47 -16.72
N ASN A 38 -3.59 2.43 -17.28
CA ASN A 38 -2.98 3.55 -16.56
C ASN A 38 -1.95 3.19 -15.47
N PHE A 39 -1.45 1.94 -15.42
CA PHE A 39 -0.49 1.50 -14.40
C PHE A 39 0.73 2.43 -14.28
N ILE A 40 1.40 2.72 -15.41
CA ILE A 40 2.56 3.64 -15.42
C ILE A 40 2.16 5.04 -14.94
N LEU A 41 0.99 5.50 -15.32
CA LEU A 41 0.52 6.84 -14.99
C LEU A 41 0.34 6.98 -13.48
N TRP A 42 -0.40 6.05 -12.86
CA TRP A 42 -0.64 6.02 -11.43
C TRP A 42 0.63 5.73 -10.64
N LEU A 43 1.53 4.89 -11.17
CA LEU A 43 2.81 4.63 -10.55
C LEU A 43 3.67 5.90 -10.52
N LYS A 44 3.72 6.66 -11.62
CA LYS A 44 4.41 7.96 -11.64
C LYS A 44 3.78 8.93 -10.65
N ALA A 45 2.45 8.99 -10.57
CA ALA A 45 1.75 9.88 -9.64
C ALA A 45 2.06 9.53 -8.19
N HIS A 46 2.14 8.24 -7.87
CA HIS A 46 2.54 7.76 -6.55
C HIS A 46 4.00 8.09 -6.21
N LEU A 47 4.92 8.03 -7.19
CA LEU A 47 6.35 8.20 -6.96
C LEU A 47 6.85 9.64 -7.08
N LEU A 48 6.14 10.51 -7.80
CA LEU A 48 6.49 11.92 -8.00
C LEU A 48 6.71 12.68 -6.67
N PRO A 49 5.76 12.72 -5.72
CA PRO A 49 5.96 13.44 -4.47
C PRO A 49 7.14 12.88 -3.67
N ARG A 50 7.32 11.55 -3.70
CA ARG A 50 8.39 10.85 -2.98
C ARG A 50 9.77 11.21 -3.52
N VAL A 51 9.92 11.29 -4.85
CA VAL A 51 11.20 11.71 -5.45
C VAL A 51 11.44 13.21 -5.27
N GLN A 52 10.41 14.06 -5.31
CA GLN A 52 10.55 15.50 -5.06
C GLN A 52 11.15 15.79 -3.68
N VAL A 53 10.69 15.07 -2.64
CA VAL A 53 11.26 15.15 -1.28
C VAL A 53 12.76 14.83 -1.27
N LEU A 54 13.22 13.81 -2.01
CA LEU A 54 14.65 13.47 -2.10
C LEU A 54 15.50 14.53 -2.81
N HIS A 55 14.88 15.42 -3.58
CA HIS A 55 15.53 16.55 -4.23
C HIS A 55 15.39 17.86 -3.42
N ASP A 56 14.86 17.83 -2.20
CA ASP A 56 14.47 19.01 -1.39
C ASP A 56 13.66 20.03 -2.21
N VAL A 57 12.86 19.55 -3.16
CA VAL A 57 11.93 20.43 -3.85
C VAL A 57 10.81 20.70 -2.87
N GLN A 58 10.85 21.86 -2.20
CA GLN A 58 9.67 22.37 -1.50
C GLN A 58 8.57 22.46 -2.55
N ALA A 59 7.48 21.72 -2.34
CA ALA A 59 6.25 21.98 -3.07
C ALA A 59 5.93 23.45 -2.79
N PHE A 60 6.16 24.31 -3.78
CA PHE A 60 5.88 25.72 -3.65
C PHE A 60 4.35 25.83 -3.56
N GLU A 61 3.83 25.92 -2.33
CA GLU A 61 2.45 26.25 -2.06
C GLU A 61 2.21 27.69 -2.53
N ASP A 62 1.85 27.84 -3.80
CA ASP A 62 0.92 28.88 -4.24
C ASP A 62 -0.36 28.19 -4.72
N LEU A 63 -1.05 27.53 -3.78
CA LEU A 63 -2.47 27.22 -3.91
C LEU A 63 -3.25 28.18 -3.00
N SER A 64 -3.13 29.47 -3.28
CA SER A 64 -4.16 30.42 -2.85
C SER A 64 -5.42 30.14 -3.66
N GLU A 65 -6.42 29.54 -3.02
CA GLU A 65 -7.84 29.53 -3.40
C GLU A 65 -8.14 29.66 -4.91
N ALA A 66 -7.93 28.59 -5.67
CA ALA A 66 -8.55 28.45 -6.98
C ALA A 66 -9.67 27.40 -6.88
N SER A 67 -10.89 27.91 -6.85
CA SER A 67 -12.15 27.20 -6.98
C SER A 67 -12.08 26.01 -7.96
N ALA A 68 -12.60 24.86 -7.51
CA ALA A 68 -12.88 23.70 -8.32
C ALA A 68 -13.70 24.06 -9.58
N ALA A 69 -13.06 24.02 -10.75
CA ALA A 69 -13.65 23.63 -12.04
C ALA A 69 -12.58 23.60 -13.16
N ASP A 70 -12.34 22.39 -13.69
CA ASP A 70 -12.01 22.10 -15.10
C ASP A 70 -10.70 22.59 -15.77
N THR A 71 -9.63 22.93 -15.04
CA THR A 71 -8.35 23.36 -15.69
C THR A 71 -7.13 22.45 -15.49
N ASP A 72 -7.24 21.30 -14.79
CA ASP A 72 -6.04 20.70 -14.15
C ASP A 72 -5.64 19.27 -14.62
N SER A 73 -6.16 18.77 -15.75
CA SER A 73 -5.75 17.43 -16.22
C SER A 73 -4.46 17.45 -17.04
N MET A 74 -4.24 18.46 -17.89
CA MET A 74 -3.10 18.48 -18.81
C MET A 74 -1.78 18.85 -18.10
N GLU A 75 -1.83 19.80 -17.17
CA GLU A 75 -0.66 20.20 -16.38
C GLU A 75 -0.21 19.07 -15.44
N HIS A 76 -1.16 18.40 -14.79
CA HIS A 76 -0.87 17.24 -13.95
C HIS A 76 -0.24 16.07 -14.73
N LEU A 77 -0.69 15.78 -15.94
CA LEU A 77 -0.03 14.78 -16.79
C LEU A 77 1.38 15.22 -17.23
N SER A 78 1.60 16.53 -17.40
CA SER A 78 2.90 17.08 -17.78
C SER A 78 3.95 16.95 -16.66
N THR A 79 3.55 17.07 -15.39
CA THR A 79 4.46 16.90 -14.24
C THR A 79 4.89 15.44 -14.08
N LEU A 80 4.05 14.47 -14.43
CA LEU A 80 4.41 13.04 -14.41
C LEU A 80 5.50 12.68 -15.42
N ASN A 81 5.71 13.48 -16.47
CA ASN A 81 6.84 13.29 -17.39
C ASN A 81 8.19 13.59 -16.74
N GLN A 82 8.20 14.26 -15.58
CA GLN A 82 9.41 14.52 -14.80
C GLN A 82 9.96 13.26 -14.12
N VAL A 83 9.15 12.19 -14.01
CA VAL A 83 9.55 10.90 -13.47
C VAL A 83 9.96 9.97 -14.61
N VAL A 84 11.26 9.66 -14.68
CA VAL A 84 11.83 8.75 -15.69
C VAL A 84 12.32 7.47 -15.03
N PHE A 85 11.83 6.32 -15.49
CA PHE A 85 12.28 5.02 -15.01
C PHE A 85 13.56 4.61 -15.73
N LYS A 86 14.65 4.43 -14.97
CA LYS A 86 15.95 4.03 -15.51
C LYS A 86 15.83 2.66 -16.18
N GLY A 87 16.07 2.64 -17.49
CA GLY A 87 16.00 1.43 -18.30
C GLY A 87 14.59 0.92 -18.57
N GLY A 88 13.54 1.67 -18.20
CA GLY A 88 12.15 1.26 -18.41
C GLY A 88 11.73 0.05 -17.55
N CYS A 89 12.49 -0.29 -16.51
CA CYS A 89 12.23 -1.47 -15.70
C CYS A 89 11.83 -1.13 -14.27
N ILE A 90 10.96 -1.97 -13.72
CA ILE A 90 10.78 -2.17 -12.28
C ILE A 90 11.43 -3.50 -11.90
N TYR A 91 11.71 -3.72 -10.63
CA TYR A 91 12.39 -4.93 -10.17
C TYR A 91 11.56 -5.59 -9.08
N GLN A 92 11.16 -6.83 -9.33
CA GLN A 92 10.27 -7.56 -8.45
C GLN A 92 11.02 -8.25 -7.31
N HIS A 93 10.37 -8.28 -6.15
CA HIS A 93 10.82 -9.00 -4.96
C HIS A 93 9.75 -9.93 -4.44
N GLN A 94 10.20 -10.92 -3.66
CA GLN A 94 9.31 -11.93 -3.06
C GLN A 94 8.98 -11.62 -1.61
N LEU A 95 9.83 -10.86 -0.91
CA LEU A 95 9.74 -10.65 0.53
C LEU A 95 9.77 -9.15 0.84
N PHE A 96 8.86 -8.77 1.72
CA PHE A 96 8.81 -7.47 2.39
C PHE A 96 8.78 -7.74 3.89
N HIS A 97 9.84 -7.36 4.59
CA HIS A 97 9.92 -7.49 6.05
C HIS A 97 9.57 -6.14 6.67
N ILE A 98 8.70 -6.14 7.68
CA ILE A 98 8.31 -4.93 8.39
C ILE A 98 8.57 -5.08 9.88
N ASN A 99 9.33 -4.14 10.45
CA ASN A 99 9.67 -4.08 11.86
C ASN A 99 8.80 -3.05 12.58
N TYR A 100 7.98 -3.51 13.51
CA TYR A 100 7.08 -2.67 14.29
C TYR A 100 7.37 -2.77 15.78
N THR A 101 6.81 -1.82 16.54
CA THR A 101 6.93 -1.78 17.99
C THR A 101 5.60 -2.25 18.59
N THR A 102 5.65 -3.31 19.38
CA THR A 102 4.48 -3.88 20.06
C THR A 102 4.05 -3.01 21.24
N TYR A 103 2.83 -3.22 21.72
CA TYR A 103 2.19 -2.54 22.84
C TYR A 103 3.07 -2.40 24.09
N ASP A 104 3.93 -3.39 24.36
CA ASP A 104 4.85 -3.45 25.50
C ASP A 104 6.27 -2.96 25.17
N ILE A 105 6.41 -2.17 24.09
CA ILE A 105 7.64 -1.48 23.65
C ILE A 105 8.73 -2.49 23.26
N ARG A 106 8.34 -3.62 22.65
CA ARG A 106 9.29 -4.58 22.07
C ARG A 106 9.29 -4.47 20.56
N ARG A 107 10.37 -4.93 19.94
CA ARG A 107 10.46 -5.03 18.48
C ARG A 107 9.93 -6.38 18.04
N ALA A 108 9.06 -6.37 17.05
CA ALA A 108 8.56 -7.53 16.34
C ALA A 108 8.70 -7.30 14.84
N GLN A 109 8.55 -8.37 14.07
CA GLN A 109 8.68 -8.34 12.63
C GLN A 109 7.65 -9.24 11.97
N ASP A 110 6.99 -8.72 10.95
CA ASP A 110 6.17 -9.52 10.03
C ASP A 110 6.90 -9.70 8.69
N THR A 111 6.65 -10.83 8.04
CA THR A 111 7.16 -11.12 6.68
C THR A 111 5.98 -11.24 5.75
N ILE A 112 5.94 -10.38 4.74
CA ILE A 112 4.91 -10.35 3.72
C ILE A 112 5.45 -11.00 2.44
N ASN A 113 4.68 -11.94 1.89
CA ASN A 113 4.97 -12.62 0.64
C ASN A 113 3.67 -12.80 -0.18
N PRO A 114 3.54 -12.11 -1.33
CA PRO A 114 2.36 -12.20 -2.21
C PRO A 114 2.02 -13.63 -2.68
N CYS A 115 2.98 -14.56 -2.61
CA CYS A 115 2.80 -15.93 -3.04
C CYS A 115 2.37 -16.89 -1.91
N THR A 116 2.28 -16.46 -0.66
CA THR A 116 1.82 -17.28 0.48
C THR A 116 0.46 -16.81 0.99
N ASP A 117 0.05 -17.19 2.20
CA ASP A 117 -1.11 -16.67 2.95
C ASP A 117 -0.77 -15.45 3.82
N HIS A 118 0.49 -15.02 3.84
CA HIS A 118 0.98 -13.85 4.57
C HIS A 118 1.17 -12.67 3.61
N HIS A 119 0.10 -12.22 2.98
CA HIS A 119 0.13 -11.17 1.96
C HIS A 119 -0.73 -9.96 2.32
N ASP A 120 -1.52 -10.03 3.39
CA ASP A 120 -2.39 -8.92 3.79
C ASP A 120 -1.67 -7.98 4.76
N ILE A 121 -1.85 -6.68 4.54
CA ILE A 121 -1.25 -5.60 5.31
C ILE A 121 -2.30 -4.67 5.90
N MET A 122 -1.96 -4.02 7.00
CA MET A 122 -2.75 -2.94 7.59
C MET A 122 -1.99 -1.61 7.61
N LEU A 123 -2.71 -0.54 7.32
CA LEU A 123 -2.21 0.84 7.31
C LEU A 123 -3.12 1.73 8.17
N LEU A 124 -2.65 2.92 8.51
CA LEU A 124 -3.47 3.91 9.21
C LEU A 124 -4.40 4.66 8.25
N VAL A 125 -5.64 4.93 8.66
CA VAL A 125 -6.54 5.81 7.91
C VAL A 125 -6.08 7.27 8.03
N PRO A 126 -6.03 8.05 6.94
CA PRO A 126 -5.58 9.45 6.99
C PRO A 126 -6.48 10.40 7.79
N SER A 127 -7.77 10.08 7.96
CA SER A 127 -8.78 10.94 8.59
C SER A 127 -9.49 10.23 9.75
N ASP A 128 -10.24 10.99 10.55
CA ASP A 128 -11.10 10.53 11.66
C ASP A 128 -12.26 9.61 11.19
N SER A 129 -11.91 8.40 10.75
CA SER A 129 -12.84 7.32 10.45
C SER A 129 -13.17 6.56 11.73
N ALA A 130 -14.42 6.06 11.83
CA ALA A 130 -14.83 5.19 12.92
C ALA A 130 -13.97 3.91 13.01
N HIS A 131 -13.49 3.42 11.87
CA HIS A 131 -12.54 2.32 11.80
C HIS A 131 -11.14 2.88 11.49
N PRO A 132 -10.11 2.63 12.34
CA PRO A 132 -8.83 3.35 12.28
C PRO A 132 -7.85 2.84 11.21
N PHE A 133 -8.14 1.70 10.58
CA PHE A 133 -7.20 1.04 9.67
C PHE A 133 -7.72 0.86 8.24
N LEU A 134 -6.79 0.89 7.29
CA LEU A 134 -7.00 0.39 5.93
C LEU A 134 -6.37 -0.99 5.83
N TYR A 135 -6.94 -1.83 4.96
CA TYR A 135 -6.38 -3.16 4.69
C TYR A 135 -6.19 -3.33 3.20
N ALA A 136 -5.11 -4.00 2.84
CA ALA A 136 -4.81 -4.29 1.46
C ALA A 136 -4.17 -5.68 1.33
N HIS A 137 -4.49 -6.34 0.23
CA HIS A 137 -3.84 -7.55 -0.22
C HIS A 137 -2.65 -7.16 -1.11
N VAL A 138 -1.43 -7.58 -0.76
CA VAL A 138 -0.24 -7.27 -1.55
C VAL A 138 -0.14 -8.25 -2.72
N ILE A 139 -0.24 -7.71 -3.93
CA ILE A 139 -0.14 -8.47 -5.19
C ILE A 139 1.32 -8.56 -5.64
N GLY A 140 2.10 -7.51 -5.41
CA GLY A 140 3.51 -7.46 -5.80
C GLY A 140 4.33 -6.48 -4.98
N ILE A 141 5.61 -6.82 -4.82
CA ILE A 141 6.60 -6.02 -4.10
C ILE A 141 7.65 -5.62 -5.12
N PHE A 142 7.91 -4.32 -5.24
CA PHE A 142 8.80 -3.81 -6.27
C PHE A 142 9.72 -2.72 -5.72
N HIS A 143 10.84 -2.54 -6.43
CA HIS A 143 11.53 -1.26 -6.42
C HIS A 143 11.76 -0.77 -7.85
N VAL A 144 12.02 0.52 -7.98
CA VAL A 144 12.32 1.16 -9.25
C VAL A 144 13.42 2.22 -9.06
N ASN A 145 14.29 2.32 -10.06
CA ASN A 145 15.31 3.35 -10.12
C ASN A 145 14.75 4.54 -10.92
N ILE A 146 14.51 5.67 -10.26
CA ILE A 146 13.91 6.86 -10.84
C ILE A 146 14.96 7.93 -11.07
N ILE A 147 14.88 8.58 -12.22
CA ILE A 147 15.59 9.82 -12.52
C ILE A 147 14.54 10.93 -12.55
N TYR A 148 14.72 11.95 -11.73
CA TYR A 148 13.86 13.12 -11.70
C TYR A 148 14.40 14.23 -12.60
N THR A 149 13.58 14.68 -13.55
CA THR A 149 13.94 15.71 -14.53
C THR A 149 13.10 16.98 -14.40
N GLY A 150 12.38 17.14 -13.29
CA GLY A 150 11.60 18.34 -13.01
C GLY A 150 12.43 19.51 -12.55
N SER A 151 11.80 20.69 -12.50
CA SER A 151 12.40 21.88 -11.90
C SER A 151 12.77 21.63 -10.44
N GLY A 152 13.91 22.17 -10.02
CA GLY A 152 14.46 21.94 -8.67
C GLY A 152 15.26 20.63 -8.52
N SER A 153 15.47 19.87 -9.59
CA SER A 153 16.32 18.68 -9.53
C SER A 153 17.78 19.02 -9.17
N LYS A 154 18.24 18.54 -8.02
CA LYS A 154 19.66 18.61 -7.58
C LYS A 154 20.66 17.98 -8.56
N ASP A 155 20.31 16.84 -9.15
CA ASP A 155 21.17 16.03 -10.01
C ASP A 155 20.31 15.05 -10.85
N TYR A 156 20.89 14.38 -11.83
CA TYR A 156 20.20 13.35 -12.63
C TYR A 156 20.61 11.93 -12.23
N LEU A 157 21.01 11.72 -10.98
CA LEU A 157 21.37 10.40 -10.48
C LEU A 157 20.12 9.58 -10.17
N PRO A 158 20.12 8.27 -10.51
CA PRO A 158 19.00 7.39 -10.17
C PRO A 158 18.83 7.24 -8.66
N ARG A 159 17.60 7.40 -8.18
CA ARG A 159 17.18 7.14 -6.79
C ARG A 159 16.30 5.89 -6.76
N CYS A 160 16.63 4.95 -5.88
CA CYS A 160 15.86 3.72 -5.69
C CYS A 160 14.66 4.02 -4.78
N LEU A 161 13.44 3.80 -5.28
CA LEU A 161 12.21 3.86 -4.49
C LEU A 161 11.50 2.52 -4.51
N GLU A 162 11.03 2.11 -3.34
CA GLU A 162 10.29 0.87 -3.12
C GLU A 162 8.79 1.15 -3.13
N PHE A 163 7.98 0.23 -3.65
CA PHE A 163 6.53 0.35 -3.63
C PHE A 163 5.87 -1.02 -3.61
N LEU A 164 4.70 -1.10 -2.97
CA LEU A 164 3.84 -2.27 -3.00
C LEU A 164 2.70 -2.01 -3.97
N TRP A 165 2.38 -2.99 -4.81
CA TRP A 165 1.16 -3.00 -5.60
C TRP A 165 0.11 -3.85 -4.88
N VAL A 166 -1.06 -3.26 -4.64
CA VAL A 166 -2.05 -3.84 -3.73
C VAL A 166 -3.47 -3.83 -4.31
N CYS A 167 -4.32 -4.75 -3.85
CA CYS A 167 -5.77 -4.69 -3.97
C CYS A 167 -6.38 -4.27 -2.63
N TRP A 168 -7.28 -3.31 -2.64
CA TRP A 168 -7.84 -2.73 -1.43
C TRP A 168 -9.06 -3.48 -0.92
N PHE A 169 -9.17 -3.58 0.40
CA PHE A 169 -10.39 -3.99 1.08
C PHE A 169 -11.19 -2.77 1.53
N GLY A 170 -12.51 -2.82 1.29
CA GLY A 170 -13.47 -1.92 1.91
C GLY A 170 -14.00 -2.50 3.23
N VAL A 171 -14.02 -1.68 4.28
CA VAL A 171 -14.69 -2.03 5.55
C VAL A 171 -16.20 -2.04 5.31
N VAL A 172 -16.84 -3.15 5.68
CA VAL A 172 -18.29 -3.29 5.60
C VAL A 172 -18.90 -2.60 6.82
N ASN A 173 -19.82 -1.66 6.57
CA ASN A 173 -20.50 -0.90 7.62
C ASN A 173 -21.57 -1.75 8.32
N VAL A 174 -21.12 -2.69 9.13
CA VAL A 174 -21.93 -3.50 10.04
C VAL A 174 -21.47 -3.25 11.48
N PRO A 175 -22.38 -3.33 12.48
CA PRO A 175 -21.99 -3.23 13.88
C PRO A 175 -20.90 -4.27 14.20
N ALA A 176 -19.71 -3.78 14.55
CA ALA A 176 -18.52 -4.56 14.85
C ALA A 176 -17.76 -3.91 16.01
N GLY A 177 -16.71 -4.56 16.48
CA GLY A 177 -15.90 -4.08 17.59
C GLY A 177 -16.35 -4.60 18.94
N TRP A 178 -15.78 -4.00 19.99
CA TRP A 178 -15.88 -4.51 21.36
C TRP A 178 -17.30 -4.39 21.90
N GLU A 179 -17.95 -3.27 21.59
CA GLU A 179 -19.33 -2.97 22.00
C GLU A 179 -20.36 -3.89 21.34
N HIS A 180 -20.02 -4.53 20.22
CA HIS A 180 -20.87 -5.45 19.50
C HIS A 180 -20.45 -6.92 19.64
N ALA A 181 -19.34 -7.20 20.33
CA ALA A 181 -18.73 -8.54 20.44
C ALA A 181 -18.57 -9.25 19.07
N ALA A 182 -18.27 -8.47 18.03
CA ALA A 182 -18.19 -8.94 16.65
C ALA A 182 -16.91 -8.42 15.97
N LEU A 183 -16.37 -9.20 15.03
CA LEU A 183 -15.19 -8.80 14.26
C LEU A 183 -15.60 -7.86 13.12
N ASP A 184 -14.72 -6.93 12.75
CA ASP A 184 -14.94 -6.13 11.53
C ASP A 184 -14.98 -7.06 10.33
N SER A 185 -15.88 -6.73 9.41
CA SER A 185 -16.01 -7.44 8.15
C SER A 185 -15.44 -6.59 7.03
N LEU A 186 -14.65 -7.20 6.17
CA LEU A 186 -14.05 -6.62 4.99
C LEU A 186 -14.62 -7.29 3.74
N ARG A 187 -14.55 -6.59 2.62
CA ARG A 187 -14.75 -7.14 1.27
C ARG A 187 -13.77 -6.48 0.32
N PHE A 188 -13.38 -7.17 -0.75
CA PHE A 188 -12.63 -6.51 -1.82
C PHE A 188 -13.47 -5.37 -2.42
N ILE A 189 -12.80 -4.27 -2.72
CA ILE A 189 -13.39 -3.20 -3.53
C ILE A 189 -13.62 -3.78 -4.94
N PRO A 190 -14.83 -3.66 -5.51
CA PRO A 190 -15.11 -4.18 -6.85
C PRO A 190 -14.14 -3.63 -7.90
N MET A 191 -13.59 -4.50 -8.75
CA MET A 191 -12.62 -4.14 -9.80
C MET A 191 -13.11 -3.10 -10.81
N SER A 192 -14.41 -2.88 -10.89
CA SER A 192 -15.00 -1.82 -11.73
C SER A 192 -14.80 -0.42 -11.15
N GLN A 193 -14.31 -0.30 -9.91
CA GLN A 193 -14.04 0.98 -9.26
C GLN A 193 -12.56 1.33 -9.39
N ASP A 194 -12.28 2.61 -9.67
CA ASP A 194 -10.92 3.11 -9.93
C ASP A 194 -9.98 2.97 -8.70
N ASP A 195 -10.55 2.80 -7.50
CA ASP A 195 -9.84 2.66 -6.22
C ASP A 195 -9.66 1.20 -5.76
N ALA A 196 -10.01 0.21 -6.59
CA ALA A 196 -9.85 -1.20 -6.22
C ALA A 196 -8.39 -1.62 -6.05
N TYR A 197 -7.48 -0.94 -6.74
CA TYR A 197 -6.05 -1.21 -6.72
C TYR A 197 -5.28 0.07 -6.46
N GLY A 198 -4.06 -0.07 -5.97
CA GLY A 198 -3.21 1.09 -5.77
C GLY A 198 -1.78 0.74 -5.45
N PHE A 199 -1.02 1.80 -5.18
CA PHE A 199 0.36 1.71 -4.76
C PHE A 199 0.49 2.20 -3.32
N VAL A 200 1.24 1.45 -2.53
CA VAL A 200 1.55 1.76 -1.14
C VAL A 200 3.04 2.02 -1.01
N ASP A 201 3.38 3.12 -0.33
CA ASP A 201 4.74 3.31 0.17
C ASP A 201 4.94 2.35 1.36
N PRO A 202 5.93 1.45 1.33
CA PRO A 202 6.18 0.52 2.42
C PRO A 202 6.37 1.19 3.79
N VAL A 203 6.75 2.48 3.84
CA VAL A 203 6.85 3.26 5.08
C VAL A 203 5.50 3.47 5.78
N ASN A 204 4.39 3.39 5.05
CA ASN A 204 3.04 3.64 5.57
C ASN A 204 2.36 2.36 6.08
N VAL A 205 2.99 1.20 5.87
CA VAL A 205 2.47 -0.07 6.39
C VAL A 205 2.74 -0.12 7.88
N LEU A 206 1.73 -0.47 8.69
CA LEU A 206 1.91 -0.61 10.14
C LEU A 206 2.44 -1.99 10.50
N ARG A 207 1.82 -3.03 9.92
CA ARG A 207 2.16 -4.44 10.11
C ARG A 207 1.35 -5.33 9.16
N GLY A 208 1.62 -6.63 9.17
CA GLY A 208 0.74 -7.62 8.53
C GLY A 208 -0.56 -7.78 9.31
N CYS A 209 -1.64 -8.13 8.61
CA CYS A 209 -2.91 -8.49 9.25
C CYS A 209 -3.31 -9.93 8.90
N HIS A 210 -4.19 -10.51 9.72
CA HIS A 210 -4.72 -11.84 9.48
C HIS A 210 -6.22 -11.76 9.22
N LEU A 211 -6.61 -12.10 8.00
CA LEU A 211 -7.99 -12.06 7.55
C LEU A 211 -8.58 -13.48 7.53
N ILE A 212 -9.67 -13.68 8.26
CA ILE A 212 -10.37 -14.97 8.32
C ILE A 212 -11.49 -14.96 7.29
N PRO A 213 -11.50 -15.88 6.31
CA PRO A 213 -12.62 -16.04 5.42
C PRO A 213 -13.98 -16.19 6.12
N ALA A 214 -14.98 -15.45 5.66
CA ALA A 214 -16.36 -15.66 6.09
C ALA A 214 -16.97 -16.86 5.35
N PHE A 215 -16.58 -18.08 5.75
CA PHE A 215 -16.94 -19.34 5.08
C PHE A 215 -18.45 -19.47 4.80
N ALA A 216 -19.29 -19.04 5.74
CA ALA A 216 -20.75 -19.11 5.64
C ALA A 216 -21.33 -18.20 4.52
N SER A 217 -20.64 -17.14 4.14
CA SER A 217 -21.07 -16.21 3.09
C SER A 217 -20.74 -16.71 1.68
N GLY A 218 -19.87 -17.71 1.57
CA GLY A 218 -19.45 -18.34 0.31
C GLY A 218 -18.39 -17.54 -0.46
N ARG A 219 -18.00 -18.11 -1.60
CA ARG A 219 -16.99 -17.54 -2.52
C ARG A 219 -17.52 -16.34 -3.28
N MET A 220 -16.63 -15.42 -3.62
CA MET A 220 -16.91 -14.30 -4.52
C MET A 220 -17.24 -14.80 -5.93
N HIS A 221 -16.49 -15.81 -6.40
CA HIS A 221 -16.68 -16.51 -7.66
C HIS A 221 -17.09 -17.96 -7.41
N PRO A 222 -18.39 -18.29 -7.39
CA PRO A 222 -18.87 -19.65 -7.09
C PRO A 222 -18.43 -20.70 -8.11
N ASP A 223 -18.12 -20.27 -9.32
CA ASP A 223 -17.58 -21.08 -10.42
C ASP A 223 -16.05 -21.24 -10.35
N GLY A 224 -15.38 -20.54 -9.43
CA GLY A 224 -13.93 -20.57 -9.25
C GLY A 224 -13.15 -19.94 -10.41
N VAL A 225 -13.84 -19.26 -11.33
CA VAL A 225 -13.23 -18.61 -12.48
C VAL A 225 -12.80 -17.22 -12.04
N SER A 226 -11.47 -17.05 -11.94
CA SER A 226 -10.84 -15.74 -11.85
C SER A 226 -11.36 -14.83 -12.97
N VAL A 227 -11.79 -13.61 -12.64
CA VAL A 227 -12.07 -12.59 -13.66
C VAL A 227 -10.77 -12.13 -14.31
N LEU A 228 -9.65 -12.35 -13.62
CA LEU A 228 -8.33 -11.86 -14.00
C LEU A 228 -7.28 -12.97 -13.97
N GLN A 229 -6.49 -13.08 -15.04
CA GLN A 229 -5.55 -14.19 -15.22
C GLN A 229 -4.45 -14.26 -14.15
N ASP A 230 -4.16 -13.13 -13.49
CA ASP A 230 -3.07 -12.99 -12.52
C ASP A 230 -3.52 -12.61 -11.09
N ALA A 231 -4.79 -12.24 -10.87
CA ALA A 231 -5.27 -11.83 -9.53
C ALA A 231 -5.46 -13.01 -8.55
N ARG A 232 -5.44 -14.26 -9.02
CA ARG A 232 -5.81 -15.45 -8.20
C ARG A 232 -7.18 -15.32 -7.51
N ASP A 233 -8.05 -14.45 -8.01
CA ASP A 233 -9.35 -14.08 -7.43
C ASP A 233 -10.39 -15.20 -7.48
N GLY A 234 -10.18 -16.24 -8.29
CA GLY A 234 -11.07 -17.40 -8.35
C GLY A 234 -11.24 -18.14 -7.01
N ALA A 235 -10.35 -17.95 -6.05
CA ALA A 235 -10.45 -18.52 -4.71
C ALA A 235 -11.06 -17.56 -3.66
N ASP A 236 -11.37 -16.33 -4.02
CA ASP A 236 -11.72 -15.29 -3.06
C ASP A 236 -13.07 -15.53 -2.39
N TRP A 237 -13.17 -15.01 -1.17
CA TRP A 237 -14.38 -15.04 -0.36
C TRP A 237 -15.14 -13.72 -0.52
N LYS A 238 -16.47 -13.76 -0.39
CA LYS A 238 -17.27 -12.52 -0.43
C LYS A 238 -16.90 -11.54 0.68
N TYR A 239 -16.55 -12.09 1.84
CA TYR A 239 -16.20 -11.31 3.02
C TYR A 239 -15.08 -11.98 3.80
N TYR A 240 -14.35 -11.16 4.54
CA TYR A 240 -13.29 -11.57 5.45
C TYR A 240 -13.49 -10.89 6.79
N TYR A 241 -13.20 -11.59 7.89
CA TYR A 241 -13.21 -11.02 9.23
C TYR A 241 -11.79 -10.64 9.64
N VAL A 242 -11.63 -9.45 10.21
CA VAL A 242 -10.35 -9.02 10.76
C VAL A 242 -10.07 -9.76 12.06
N ASN A 243 -9.02 -10.59 12.11
CA ASN A 243 -8.67 -11.30 13.33
C ASN A 243 -7.92 -10.38 14.30
N ARG A 244 -8.70 -9.67 15.13
CA ARG A 244 -8.17 -8.81 16.19
C ARG A 244 -7.42 -9.56 17.29
N PHE A 245 -7.47 -10.89 17.35
CA PHE A 245 -6.93 -11.71 18.45
C PHE A 245 -5.84 -12.69 18.01
N ILE A 246 -5.20 -12.43 16.87
CA ILE A 246 -4.14 -13.29 16.33
C ILE A 246 -2.93 -13.38 17.28
N ASP A 247 -2.65 -12.32 18.03
CA ASP A 247 -1.63 -12.26 19.06
C ASP A 247 -2.05 -11.29 20.19
N ARG A 248 -1.14 -11.00 21.13
CA ARG A 248 -1.40 -10.08 22.25
C ARG A 248 -1.38 -8.61 21.86
N ASP A 249 -0.78 -8.30 20.73
CA ASP A 249 -0.50 -6.94 20.24
C ASP A 249 -1.65 -6.40 19.39
N MET A 250 -2.20 -7.23 18.51
CA MET A 250 -3.24 -6.87 17.57
C MET A 250 -4.49 -6.27 18.26
N PRO A 251 -5.04 -6.81 19.37
CA PRO A 251 -6.18 -6.19 20.03
C PRO A 251 -5.86 -4.76 20.51
N LEU A 252 -4.63 -4.56 20.94
CA LEU A 252 -4.11 -3.31 21.47
C LEU A 252 -3.85 -2.27 20.36
N CYS A 253 -3.82 -2.67 19.09
CA CYS A 253 -3.90 -1.74 17.96
C CYS A 253 -5.30 -1.09 17.87
N TYR A 254 -6.38 -1.85 18.16
CA TYR A 254 -7.75 -1.35 18.08
C TYR A 254 -8.22 -0.62 19.35
N HIS A 255 -7.55 -0.84 20.49
CA HIS A 255 -7.74 -0.04 21.69
C HIS A 255 -6.91 1.26 21.60
N TRP A 256 -7.42 2.20 20.79
CA TRP A 256 -6.77 3.47 20.46
C TRP A 256 -6.35 4.25 21.73
N GLY A 257 -5.08 4.67 21.80
CA GLY A 257 -4.54 5.44 22.93
C GLY A 257 -4.24 4.63 24.20
N HIS A 258 -4.42 3.31 24.20
CA HIS A 258 -4.16 2.48 25.39
C HIS A 258 -2.78 1.80 25.39
N SER A 259 -2.07 1.82 24.27
CA SER A 259 -0.90 0.97 24.03
C SER A 259 0.33 1.81 23.80
N VAL A 260 1.29 1.80 24.74
CA VAL A 260 2.44 2.73 24.73
C VAL A 260 3.32 2.55 23.48
N GLY A 261 3.50 1.31 23.01
CA GLY A 261 4.27 1.06 21.79
C GLY A 261 3.59 1.51 20.50
N HIS A 262 2.28 1.74 20.50
CA HIS A 262 1.50 2.19 19.34
C HIS A 262 1.48 3.71 19.30
N VAL A 263 2.65 4.33 19.05
CA VAL A 263 2.83 5.79 19.09
C VAL A 263 1.84 6.52 18.20
N TYR A 264 1.51 5.97 17.03
CA TYR A 264 0.51 6.51 16.11
C TYR A 264 -0.89 6.69 16.74
N SER A 265 -1.19 5.96 17.82
CA SER A 265 -2.49 6.06 18.53
C SER A 265 -2.53 7.16 19.60
N HIS A 266 -1.40 7.82 19.87
CA HIS A 266 -1.28 8.90 20.86
C HIS A 266 -1.05 10.27 20.23
N VAL A 267 -0.69 10.32 18.94
CA VAL A 267 -0.52 11.58 18.23
C VAL A 267 -1.90 12.16 17.92
N SER A 268 -2.21 13.31 18.52
CA SER A 268 -3.35 14.10 18.08
C SER A 268 -3.00 14.68 16.71
N GLN A 269 -3.87 14.55 15.70
CA GLN A 269 -3.61 15.04 14.33
C GLN A 269 -3.30 16.55 14.23
N THR A 270 -3.36 17.30 15.33
CA THR A 270 -3.02 18.72 15.43
C THR A 270 -1.52 19.06 15.46
N GLU A 271 -0.61 18.09 15.50
CA GLU A 271 0.85 18.36 15.55
C GLU A 271 1.63 17.89 14.30
N ALA A 272 0.94 17.41 13.26
CA ALA A 272 1.60 16.97 12.02
C ALA A 272 1.86 18.11 11.00
N ASP A 273 1.30 19.30 11.23
CA ASP A 273 1.46 20.50 10.38
C ASP A 273 2.28 21.60 11.09
N SER A 274 3.30 21.24 11.87
CA SER A 274 4.21 22.20 12.54
C SER A 274 5.68 21.93 12.26
#